data_AF-A0A9P6WUV1-F1
#
_entry.id   AF-A0A9P6WUV1-F1
#
_cell.length_a   1.000
_cell.length_b   1.000
_cell.length_c   1.000
_cell.angle_alpha   90.00
_cell.angle_beta   90.00
_cell.angle_gamma   90.00
#
_symmetry.space_group_name_H-M   'P 1'
#
loop_
_entity.id
_entity.type
_entity.pdbx_description
1 polymer ?
#
loop_
_entity_poly.entity_id
_entity_poly.type
_entity_poly.pdbx_seq_one_letter_code
_entity_poly.pdbx_strand_id
1 'polypeptide(L)'
;MAKAYGALIPIWHASWRQAHLTRLQNKRTRLLTSAESNGKLHIQLAKTEALIGNLQKDFANNQILKASKHWREHGETSAGYLKRSITTRAFQRYISSLQHPITGQLCTSSLDLQDAAKTFYQQLYQSDPTSDANVSILLDTIPDSDIIPSDSIPPLLAPFIIHDLISASSRSPCCIMVNVIK
;
A
#
# COMPACT_ATOMS: atom_id res chain seq x y z
N MET A 1 -48.47 -29.13 19.68
CA MET A 1 -47.83 -29.74 18.49
C MET A 1 -46.89 -28.72 17.86
N ALA A 2 -45.78 -29.21 17.27
CA ALA A 2 -44.71 -28.49 16.55
C ALA A 2 -43.69 -27.70 17.38
N LYS A 3 -42.64 -28.41 17.82
CA LYS A 3 -41.33 -27.86 18.20
C LYS A 3 -40.60 -27.39 16.94
N ALA A 4 -40.23 -26.10 16.87
CA ALA A 4 -39.31 -25.59 15.87
C ALA A 4 -37.87 -25.67 16.41
N TYR A 5 -37.17 -26.75 16.09
CA TYR A 5 -35.71 -26.81 16.21
C TYR A 5 -35.10 -26.14 14.97
N GLY A 6 -35.01 -24.81 15.00
CA GLY A 6 -34.25 -24.01 14.04
C GLY A 6 -32.89 -23.70 14.65
N ALA A 7 -31.86 -24.39 14.18
CA ALA A 7 -30.51 -24.38 14.74
C ALA A 7 -29.91 -22.97 14.90
N LEU A 8 -29.78 -22.52 16.16
CA LEU A 8 -28.80 -21.54 16.58
C LEU A 8 -27.42 -22.20 16.51
N ILE A 9 -26.79 -22.18 15.34
CA ILE A 9 -25.37 -22.49 15.20
C ILE A 9 -24.61 -21.31 15.82
N PRO A 10 -23.94 -21.48 16.97
CA PRO A 10 -23.45 -20.35 17.73
C PRO A 10 -22.27 -19.64 17.05
N ILE A 11 -22.17 -18.33 17.28
CA ILE A 11 -21.16 -17.34 16.86
C ILE A 11 -19.72 -17.65 17.35
N TRP A 12 -19.44 -18.88 17.78
CA TRP A 12 -18.25 -19.28 18.54
C TRP A 12 -16.99 -19.55 17.69
N HIS A 13 -17.07 -19.63 16.37
CA HIS A 13 -15.89 -19.83 15.52
C HIS A 13 -15.20 -18.54 15.07
N ALA A 14 -15.81 -17.37 15.29
CA ALA A 14 -15.23 -16.07 14.94
C ALA A 14 -14.27 -15.50 16.02
N SER A 15 -14.29 -16.06 17.24
CA SER A 15 -13.54 -15.50 18.37
C SER A 15 -12.07 -15.93 18.42
N TRP A 16 -11.74 -17.18 18.12
CA TRP A 16 -10.37 -17.68 18.35
C TRP A 16 -9.35 -17.10 17.36
N ARG A 17 -9.69 -16.98 16.07
CA ARG A 17 -8.79 -16.43 15.05
C ARG A 17 -8.58 -14.94 15.25
N GLN A 18 -9.63 -14.22 15.59
CA GLN A 18 -9.55 -12.79 15.91
C GLN A 18 -8.70 -12.58 17.17
N ALA A 19 -8.95 -13.35 18.23
CA ALA A 19 -8.13 -13.33 19.44
C ALA A 19 -6.66 -13.72 19.16
N HIS A 20 -6.42 -14.66 18.25
CA HIS A 20 -5.07 -15.06 17.84
C HIS A 20 -4.35 -13.92 17.10
N LEU A 21 -5.04 -13.24 16.18
CA LEU A 21 -4.51 -12.06 15.49
C LEU A 21 -4.17 -10.95 16.48
N THR A 22 -5.10 -10.62 17.38
CA THR A 22 -4.88 -9.62 18.43
C THR A 22 -3.69 -9.98 19.31
N ARG A 23 -3.54 -11.25 19.70
CA ARG A 23 -2.39 -11.72 20.48
C ARG A 23 -1.08 -11.54 19.73
N LEU A 24 -1.03 -11.87 18.43
CA LEU A 24 0.15 -11.68 17.60
C LEU A 24 0.48 -10.20 17.38
N GLN A 25 -0.53 -9.35 17.16
CA GLN A 25 -0.36 -7.90 17.05
C GLN A 25 0.19 -7.30 18.36
N ASN A 26 -0.37 -7.68 19.51
CA ASN A 26 0.15 -7.26 20.82
C ASN A 26 1.58 -7.77 21.07
N LYS A 27 1.96 -8.93 20.50
CA LYS A 27 3.35 -9.41 20.55
C LYS A 27 4.26 -8.54 19.67
N ARG A 28 3.84 -8.19 18.45
CA ARG A 28 4.57 -7.26 17.57
C ARG A 28 4.82 -5.92 18.25
N THR A 29 3.78 -5.31 18.84
CA THR A 29 3.91 -4.04 19.56
C THR A 29 4.88 -4.14 20.73
N ARG A 30 4.85 -5.24 21.49
CA ARG A 30 5.82 -5.49 22.58
C ARG A 30 7.25 -5.62 22.08
N LEU A 31 7.47 -6.31 20.96
CA LEU A 31 8.81 -6.43 20.36
C LEU A 31 9.34 -5.08 19.85
N LEU A 32 8.47 -4.22 19.30
CA LEU A 32 8.86 -2.89 18.82
C LEU A 32 9.09 -1.88 19.94
N THR A 33 8.41 -2.03 21.07
CA THR A 33 8.51 -1.12 22.23
C THR A 33 9.59 -1.53 23.22
N SER A 34 9.94 -2.82 23.27
CA SER A 34 11.08 -3.33 24.04
C SER A 34 12.39 -2.97 23.33
N ALA A 35 12.82 -1.72 23.45
CA ALA A 35 14.00 -1.12 22.81
C ALA A 35 15.36 -1.71 23.23
N GLU A 36 15.39 -2.86 23.90
CA GLU A 36 16.64 -3.51 24.32
C GLU A 36 17.23 -4.31 23.17
N SER A 37 18.53 -4.10 22.92
CA SER A 37 19.34 -4.71 21.85
C SER A 37 19.48 -6.23 22.02
N ASN A 38 18.39 -6.95 21.82
CA ASN A 38 18.40 -8.39 21.81
C ASN A 38 18.74 -8.83 20.38
N GLY A 39 19.91 -9.43 20.15
CA GLY A 39 20.37 -9.84 18.81
C GLY A 39 19.43 -10.80 18.06
N LYS A 40 18.38 -11.29 18.73
CA LYS A 40 17.33 -12.16 18.17
C LYS A 40 16.01 -11.43 17.87
N LEU A 41 15.91 -10.12 18.15
CA LEU A 41 14.68 -9.32 17.98
C LEU A 41 14.21 -9.37 16.53
N HIS A 42 15.10 -9.12 15.57
CA HIS A 42 14.75 -9.18 14.15
C HIS A 42 14.17 -10.55 13.75
N ILE A 43 14.76 -11.64 14.23
CA ILE A 43 14.30 -13.01 13.91
C ILE A 43 12.90 -13.25 14.49
N GLN A 44 12.68 -12.83 15.73
CA GLN A 44 11.39 -12.98 16.41
C GLN A 44 10.30 -12.09 15.81
N LEU A 45 10.66 -10.88 15.39
CA LEU A 45 9.77 -9.92 14.72
C LEU A 45 9.36 -10.47 13.35
N ALA A 46 10.31 -10.86 12.51
CA ALA A 46 10.05 -11.45 11.20
C ALA A 46 9.14 -12.68 11.29
N LYS A 47 9.39 -13.57 12.26
CA LYS A 47 8.52 -14.74 12.52
C LYS A 47 7.11 -14.33 12.94
N THR A 48 6.98 -13.32 13.78
CA THR A 48 5.67 -12.82 14.26
C THR A 48 4.89 -12.16 13.13
N GLU A 49 5.57 -11.38 12.28
CA GLU A 49 4.98 -10.75 11.09
C GLU A 49 4.54 -11.77 10.04
N ALA A 50 5.33 -12.81 9.79
CA ALA A 50 4.93 -13.91 8.91
C ALA A 50 3.66 -14.62 9.40
N LEU A 51 3.54 -14.86 10.72
CA LEU A 51 2.34 -15.47 11.31
C LEU A 51 1.11 -14.55 11.21
N ILE A 52 1.29 -13.24 11.41
CA ILE A 52 0.23 -12.25 11.21
C ILE A 52 -0.22 -12.26 9.75
N GLY A 53 0.73 -12.19 8.81
CA GLY A 53 0.45 -12.15 7.38
C GLY A 53 -0.28 -13.41 6.90
N ASN A 54 0.16 -14.60 7.33
CA ASN A 54 -0.51 -15.85 6.98
C ASN A 54 -1.95 -15.90 7.50
N LEU A 55 -2.16 -15.51 8.77
CA LEU A 55 -3.49 -15.54 9.37
C LEU A 55 -4.45 -14.53 8.71
N GLN A 56 -3.94 -13.34 8.37
CA GLN A 56 -4.70 -12.32 7.63
C GLN A 56 -5.02 -12.78 6.20
N LYS A 57 -4.07 -13.44 5.52
CA LYS A 57 -4.30 -14.02 4.19
C LYS A 57 -5.39 -15.10 4.24
N ASP A 58 -5.34 -16.00 5.21
CA ASP A 58 -6.36 -17.04 5.40
C ASP A 58 -7.74 -16.44 5.70
N PHE A 59 -7.78 -15.35 6.48
CA PHE A 59 -9.01 -14.60 6.74
C PHE A 59 -9.58 -14.01 5.44
N ALA A 60 -8.75 -13.30 4.68
CA ALA A 60 -9.15 -12.71 3.41
C ALA A 60 -9.67 -13.79 2.43
N ASN A 61 -8.95 -14.89 2.28
CA ASN A 61 -9.35 -16.02 1.44
C ASN A 61 -10.71 -16.59 1.86
N ASN A 62 -10.93 -16.81 3.16
CA ASN A 62 -12.22 -17.30 3.66
C ASN A 62 -13.37 -16.31 3.37
N GLN A 63 -13.12 -15.01 3.53
CA GLN A 63 -14.12 -13.99 3.22
C GLN A 63 -14.41 -13.94 1.72
N ILE A 64 -13.39 -14.03 0.87
CA ILE A 64 -13.54 -14.10 -0.58
C ILE A 64 -14.39 -15.31 -0.96
N LEU A 65 -14.10 -16.50 -0.40
CA LEU A 65 -14.87 -17.72 -0.66
C LEU A 65 -16.34 -17.59 -0.24
N LYS A 66 -16.59 -17.04 0.96
CA LYS A 66 -17.95 -16.78 1.47
C LYS A 66 -18.70 -15.78 0.60
N ALA A 67 -18.05 -14.68 0.23
CA ALA A 67 -18.63 -13.66 -0.64
C ALA A 67 -18.93 -14.22 -2.02
N SER A 68 -18.03 -15.02 -2.59
CA SER A 68 -18.19 -15.66 -3.90
C SER A 68 -19.35 -16.65 -3.89
N LYS A 69 -19.45 -17.48 -2.84
CA LYS A 69 -20.58 -18.39 -2.65
C LYS A 69 -21.89 -17.62 -2.52
N HIS A 70 -21.93 -16.62 -1.64
CA HIS A 70 -23.10 -15.79 -1.42
C HIS A 70 -23.56 -15.07 -2.69
N TRP A 71 -22.62 -14.53 -3.47
CA TRP A 71 -22.92 -13.86 -4.74
C TRP A 71 -23.53 -14.82 -5.77
N ARG A 72 -22.97 -16.02 -5.95
CA ARG A 72 -23.54 -17.02 -6.87
C ARG A 72 -24.93 -17.48 -6.44
N GLU A 73 -25.17 -17.62 -5.14
CA GLU A 73 -26.44 -18.12 -4.61
C GLU A 73 -27.54 -17.05 -4.56
N HIS A 74 -27.20 -15.80 -4.25
CA HIS A 74 -28.17 -14.75 -3.91
C HIS A 74 -27.98 -13.45 -4.67
N GLY A 75 -26.81 -13.23 -5.29
CA GLY A 75 -26.41 -11.93 -5.85
C GLY A 75 -26.74 -11.74 -7.32
N GLU A 76 -26.62 -12.79 -8.13
CA GLU A 76 -26.74 -12.68 -9.60
C GLU A 76 -28.18 -12.57 -10.11
N THR A 77 -29.16 -13.13 -9.38
CA THR A 77 -30.57 -13.18 -9.81
C THR A 77 -31.52 -12.33 -8.94
N SER A 78 -31.07 -11.82 -7.79
CA SER A 78 -31.92 -11.06 -6.88
C SER A 78 -31.85 -9.56 -7.19
N ALA A 79 -32.83 -9.04 -7.93
CA ALA A 79 -33.00 -7.61 -8.16
C ALA A 79 -33.05 -6.80 -6.85
N GLY A 80 -33.65 -7.36 -5.79
CA GLY A 80 -33.68 -6.75 -4.46
C GLY A 80 -32.30 -6.67 -3.80
N TYR A 81 -31.46 -7.69 -3.96
CA TYR A 81 -30.08 -7.66 -3.45
C TYR A 81 -29.24 -6.60 -4.18
N LEU A 82 -29.35 -6.51 -5.51
CA LEU A 82 -28.66 -5.50 -6.31
C LEU A 82 -29.07 -4.08 -5.90
N LYS A 83 -30.38 -3.81 -5.77
CA LYS A 83 -30.90 -2.52 -5.30
C LYS A 83 -30.35 -2.16 -3.92
N ARG A 84 -30.41 -3.08 -2.96
CA ARG A 84 -29.84 -2.86 -1.62
C ARG A 84 -28.35 -2.60 -1.67
N SER A 85 -27.60 -3.39 -2.44
CA SER A 85 -26.15 -3.23 -2.58
C SER A 85 -25.76 -1.87 -3.17
N ILE A 86 -26.47 -1.40 -4.20
CA ILE A 86 -26.26 -0.07 -4.78
C ILE A 86 -26.57 1.01 -3.75
N THR A 87 -27.70 0.90 -3.05
CA THR A 87 -28.12 1.88 -2.04
C THR A 87 -27.10 1.94 -0.88
N THR A 88 -26.67 0.79 -0.36
CA THR A 88 -25.65 0.70 0.68
C THR A 88 -24.32 1.29 0.22
N ARG A 89 -23.88 1.00 -1.02
CA ARG A 89 -22.64 1.57 -1.57
C ARG A 89 -22.74 3.07 -1.78
N ALA A 90 -23.89 3.57 -2.26
CA ALA A 90 -24.12 5.00 -2.41
C ALA A 90 -24.05 5.71 -1.06
N PHE A 91 -24.68 5.15 -0.03
CA PHE A 91 -24.64 5.68 1.32
C PHE A 91 -23.23 5.63 1.93
N GLN A 92 -22.50 4.52 1.77
CA GLN A 92 -21.13 4.38 2.29
C GLN A 92 -20.12 5.31 1.61
N ARG A 93 -20.35 5.65 0.34
CA ARG A 93 -19.51 6.61 -0.41
C ARG A 93 -19.93 8.06 -0.20
N TYR A 94 -21.09 8.28 0.42
CA TYR A 94 -21.60 9.61 0.65
C TYR A 94 -20.86 10.25 1.82
N ILE A 95 -20.04 11.25 1.51
CA ILE A 95 -19.39 12.10 2.51
C ILE A 95 -20.32 13.29 2.75
N SER A 96 -20.98 13.30 3.91
CA SER A 96 -21.95 14.34 4.27
C SER A 96 -21.28 15.66 4.66
N SER A 97 -20.09 15.59 5.24
CA SER A 97 -19.35 16.75 5.71
C SER A 97 -17.86 16.45 5.88
N LEU A 98 -17.02 17.47 5.66
CA LEU A 98 -15.59 17.44 5.97
C LEU A 98 -15.22 18.69 6.76
N GLN A 99 -14.15 18.62 7.55
CA GLN A 99 -13.55 19.82 8.13
C GLN A 99 -12.45 20.33 7.20
N HIS A 100 -12.51 21.61 6.82
CA HIS A 100 -11.50 22.20 5.97
C HIS A 100 -10.15 22.30 6.70
N PRO A 101 -9.04 21.81 6.13
CA PRO A 101 -7.76 21.72 6.84
C PRO A 101 -7.13 23.08 7.19
N ILE A 102 -7.35 24.12 6.38
CA ILE A 102 -6.83 25.48 6.65
C ILE A 102 -7.78 26.31 7.52
N THR A 103 -9.04 26.48 7.09
CA THR A 103 -10.00 27.36 7.77
C THR A 103 -10.66 26.72 9.00
N GLY A 104 -10.58 25.40 9.15
CA GLY A 104 -11.23 24.65 10.23
C GLY A 104 -12.76 24.59 10.15
N GLN A 105 -13.37 25.16 9.09
CA GLN A 105 -14.81 25.23 8.92
C GLN A 105 -15.40 23.88 8.50
N LEU A 106 -16.66 23.65 8.86
CA LEU A 106 -17.40 22.46 8.46
C LEU A 106 -17.97 22.66 7.04
N CYS A 107 -17.42 21.93 6.08
CA CYS A 107 -17.86 21.91 4.69
C CYS A 107 -18.99 20.89 4.53
N THR A 108 -20.14 21.33 4.01
CA THR A 108 -21.30 20.48 3.70
C THR A 108 -21.76 20.61 2.24
N SER A 109 -21.39 21.70 1.56
CA SER A 109 -21.66 21.88 0.14
C SER A 109 -20.69 21.05 -0.71
N SER A 110 -21.11 20.64 -1.90
CA SER A 110 -20.25 19.83 -2.78
C SER A 110 -18.96 20.56 -3.17
N LEU A 111 -19.04 21.88 -3.40
CA LEU A 111 -17.88 22.70 -3.77
C LEU A 111 -16.88 22.76 -2.61
N ASP A 112 -17.36 23.05 -1.41
CA ASP A 112 -16.50 23.17 -0.22
C ASP A 112 -15.89 21.82 0.19
N LEU A 113 -16.65 20.73 0.03
CA LEU A 113 -16.15 19.37 0.24
C LEU A 113 -15.00 19.02 -0.70
N GLN A 114 -15.13 19.38 -1.98
CA GLN A 114 -14.07 19.17 -2.98
C GLN A 114 -12.83 20.02 -2.67
N ASP A 115 -13.03 21.28 -2.29
CA ASP A 115 -11.93 22.19 -1.94
C ASP A 115 -11.18 21.73 -0.67
N ALA A 116 -11.91 21.34 0.38
CA ALA A 116 -11.34 20.76 1.58
C ALA A 116 -10.53 19.49 1.29
N ALA A 117 -11.08 18.57 0.48
CA ALA A 117 -10.40 17.35 0.09
C ALA A 117 -9.13 17.62 -0.73
N LYS A 118 -9.23 18.52 -1.72
CA LYS A 118 -8.09 18.93 -2.55
C LYS A 118 -6.97 19.51 -1.70
N THR A 119 -7.31 20.46 -0.84
CA THR A 119 -6.35 21.13 0.05
C THR A 119 -5.66 20.11 0.97
N PHE A 120 -6.43 19.18 1.56
CA PHE A 120 -5.88 18.14 2.42
C PHE A 120 -4.87 17.26 1.68
N TYR A 121 -5.23 16.76 0.50
CA TYR A 121 -4.32 15.88 -0.26
C TYR A 121 -3.12 16.62 -0.83
N GLN A 122 -3.27 17.89 -1.20
CA GLN A 122 -2.13 18.72 -1.59
C GLN A 122 -1.12 18.86 -0.46
N GLN A 123 -1.57 19.06 0.78
CA GLN A 123 -0.70 19.09 1.95
C GLN A 123 -0.07 17.73 2.25
N LEU A 124 -0.85 16.64 2.19
CA LEU A 124 -0.38 15.29 2.49
C LEU A 124 0.72 14.81 1.53
N TYR A 125 0.60 15.19 0.26
CA TYR A 125 1.56 14.83 -0.78
C TYR A 125 2.55 15.95 -1.11
N GLN A 126 2.57 17.03 -0.31
CA GLN A 126 3.61 18.04 -0.45
C GLN A 126 4.94 17.40 -0.06
N SER A 127 5.94 17.52 -0.94
CA SER A 127 7.29 17.03 -0.63
C SER A 127 7.83 17.78 0.59
N ASP A 128 8.42 17.05 1.52
CA ASP A 128 9.16 17.67 2.62
C ASP A 128 10.26 18.57 2.04
N PRO A 129 10.47 19.78 2.58
CA PRO A 129 11.53 20.65 2.11
C PRO A 129 12.88 19.96 2.34
N THR A 130 13.59 19.66 1.25
CA THR A 130 14.95 19.15 1.33
C THR A 130 15.85 20.25 1.89
N SER A 131 16.53 19.99 3.00
CA SER A 131 17.51 20.92 3.57
C SER A 131 18.73 21.00 2.66
N ASP A 132 19.00 22.17 2.08
CA ASP A 132 20.22 22.42 1.29
C ASP A 132 21.49 22.09 2.08
N ALA A 133 21.46 22.29 3.40
CA ALA A 133 22.56 21.90 4.27
C ALA A 133 22.80 20.37 4.26
N ASN A 134 21.72 19.57 4.31
CA ASN A 134 21.84 18.11 4.24
C ASN A 134 22.32 17.65 2.86
N VAL A 135 21.88 18.34 1.79
CA VAL A 135 22.38 18.07 0.43
C VAL A 135 23.87 18.38 0.35
N SER A 136 24.32 19.53 0.86
CA SER A 136 25.75 19.87 0.87
C SER A 136 26.58 18.87 1.67
N ILE A 137 26.13 18.47 2.86
CA ILE A 137 26.80 17.45 3.67
C ILE A 137 26.90 16.12 2.91
N LEU A 138 25.84 15.70 2.23
CA LEU A 138 25.86 14.48 1.43
C LEU A 138 26.85 14.60 0.27
N LEU A 139 26.87 15.73 -0.42
CA LEU A 139 27.81 15.98 -1.52
C LEU A 139 29.27 16.03 -1.03
N ASP A 140 29.52 16.61 0.14
CA ASP A 140 30.86 16.68 0.75
C ASP A 140 31.38 15.30 1.20
N THR A 141 30.51 14.30 1.36
CA THR A 141 30.94 12.91 1.65
C THR A 141 31.36 12.12 0.42
N ILE A 142 31.14 12.67 -0.78
CA ILE A 142 31.53 11.99 -2.03
C ILE A 142 33.05 12.16 -2.21
N PRO A 143 33.81 11.06 -2.34
CA PRO A 143 35.25 11.14 -2.59
C PRO A 143 35.55 11.79 -3.94
N ASP A 144 36.65 12.54 -4.02
CA ASP A 144 37.09 13.18 -5.27
C ASP A 144 37.26 12.18 -6.45
N SER A 145 37.50 10.90 -6.16
CA SER A 145 37.57 9.83 -7.18
C SER A 145 36.27 9.59 -7.93
N ASP A 146 35.14 9.93 -7.30
CA ASP A 146 33.79 9.65 -7.80
C ASP A 146 33.12 10.93 -8.34
N ILE A 147 33.81 12.07 -8.27
CA ILE A 147 33.36 13.35 -8.81
C ILE A 147 33.74 13.43 -10.29
N ILE A 148 32.73 13.70 -11.13
CA ILE A 148 32.96 13.94 -12.56
C ILE A 148 33.74 15.26 -12.71
N PRO A 149 34.91 15.26 -13.38
CA PRO A 149 35.68 16.48 -13.59
C PRO A 149 34.87 17.54 -14.32
N SER A 150 35.03 18.80 -13.92
CA SER A 150 34.27 19.93 -14.48
C SER A 150 34.37 20.02 -16.01
N ASP A 151 35.52 19.66 -16.58
CA ASP A 151 35.76 19.66 -18.03
C ASP A 151 34.97 18.58 -18.79
N SER A 152 34.54 17.53 -18.09
CA SER A 152 33.75 16.43 -18.66
C SER A 152 32.25 16.70 -18.62
N ILE A 153 31.79 17.71 -17.89
CA ILE A 153 30.36 18.05 -17.76
C ILE A 153 29.77 18.64 -19.05
N PRO A 154 30.40 19.63 -19.73
CA PRO A 154 29.86 20.21 -20.95
C PRO A 154 29.51 19.20 -22.06
N PRO A 155 30.35 18.20 -22.38
CA PRO A 155 29.99 17.19 -23.39
C PRO A 155 28.90 16.22 -22.92
N LEU A 156 28.75 15.97 -21.61
CA LEU A 156 27.68 15.11 -21.07
C LEU A 156 26.31 15.77 -21.11
N LEU A 157 26.24 17.10 -21.07
CA LEU A 157 25.01 17.88 -21.18
C LEU A 157 24.64 18.24 -22.62
N ALA A 158 25.55 17.98 -23.58
CA ALA A 158 25.29 18.25 -24.99
C ALA A 158 24.24 17.27 -25.55
N PRO A 159 23.40 17.70 -26.52
CA PRO A 159 22.49 16.80 -27.20
C PRO A 159 23.24 15.65 -27.90
N PHE A 160 22.70 14.44 -27.79
CA PHE A 160 23.28 13.27 -28.44
C PHE A 160 23.26 13.41 -29.96
N ILE A 161 24.35 13.02 -30.61
CA ILE A 161 24.43 12.93 -32.07
C ILE A 161 24.54 11.46 -32.50
N ILE A 162 24.22 11.19 -33.77
CA ILE A 162 24.08 9.82 -34.28
C ILE A 162 25.33 8.96 -34.02
N HIS A 163 26.52 9.54 -34.05
CA HIS A 163 27.75 8.80 -33.76
C HIS A 163 27.85 8.31 -32.31
N ASP A 164 27.29 9.04 -31.34
CA ASP A 164 27.24 8.64 -29.93
C ASP A 164 26.36 7.41 -29.76
N LEU A 165 25.25 7.36 -30.49
CA LEU A 165 24.32 6.23 -30.49
C LEU A 165 24.97 4.97 -31.08
N ILE A 166 25.71 5.12 -32.19
CA ILE A 166 26.44 4.01 -32.82
C ILE A 166 27.55 3.50 -31.89
N SER A 167 28.30 4.40 -31.26
CA SER A 167 29.35 4.07 -30.28
C SER A 167 28.79 3.42 -29.01
N ALA A 168 27.64 3.89 -28.52
CA ALA A 168 26.97 3.26 -27.39
C ALA A 168 26.44 1.86 -27.75
N SER A 169 25.90 1.70 -28.96
CA SER A 169 25.36 0.43 -29.47
C SER A 169 26.43 -0.66 -29.57
N SER A 170 27.70 -0.33 -29.85
CA SER A 170 28.77 -1.34 -29.93
C SER A 170 29.22 -1.84 -28.55
N ARG A 171 28.91 -1.10 -27.48
CA ARG A 171 29.14 -1.49 -26.08
C ARG A 171 28.00 -2.31 -25.49
N SER A 172 26.85 -2.35 -26.16
CA SER A 172 25.77 -3.25 -25.79
C SER A 172 26.21 -4.70 -25.98
N PRO A 173 25.98 -5.60 -25.02
CA PRO A 173 26.29 -7.01 -25.20
C PRO A 173 25.57 -7.50 -26.46
N CYS A 174 26.33 -8.09 -27.39
CA CYS A 174 25.73 -8.73 -28.55
C CYS A 174 24.76 -9.78 -28.01
N CYS A 175 23.47 -9.57 -28.21
CA CYS A 175 22.50 -10.64 -28.05
C CYS A 175 22.95 -11.73 -29.02
N ILE A 176 23.69 -12.72 -28.50
CA ILE A 176 23.83 -14.00 -29.17
C ILE A 176 22.39 -14.49 -29.24
N MET A 177 21.78 -14.29 -30.40
CA MET A 177 20.58 -15.00 -30.80
C MET A 177 20.92 -16.47 -30.60
N VAL A 178 20.44 -17.05 -29.52
CA VAL A 178 20.50 -18.49 -29.31
C VAL A 178 19.82 -19.09 -30.54
N ASN A 179 20.59 -19.76 -31.39
CA ASN A 179 20.09 -20.50 -32.53
C ASN A 179 19.10 -21.56 -32.00
N VAL A 180 17.81 -21.23 -32.03
CA VAL A 180 16.73 -22.21 -31.90
C VAL A 180 16.42 -22.73 -33.30
N ILE A 181 17.32 -23.55 -33.84
CA ILE A 181 17.11 -24.44 -34.99
C ILE A 181 18.15 -25.57 -34.77
N LYS A 182 17.84 -26.82 -34.42
CA LYS A 182 16.77 -27.76 -34.80
C LYS A 182 16.48 -28.70 -33.63
#